data_AF-A0A4R9EX59-F1
#
_entry.id   AF-A0A4R9EX59-F1
#
_cell.length_a   1.000
_cell.length_b   1.000
_cell.length_c   1.000
_cell.angle_alpha   90.00
_cell.angle_beta   90.00
_cell.angle_gamma   90.00
#
_symmetry.space_group_name_H-M   'P 1'
#
loop_
_entity.id
_entity.type
_entity.pdbx_description
1 polymer ?
#
loop_
_entity_poly.entity_id
_entity_poly.type
_entity_poly.pdbx_seq_one_letter_code
_entity_poly.pdbx_strand_id
1 'polypeptide(L)'
;MSDGHDPLSGIDPELRAWHQGALEGDPAVCGAPQPGHPGFPCIWNTNPHPEHRDVFGRTWTQDRGEPVYVAEWVEQSADGTVTLPTLDFGDVTIPCPEWCTGHLAQPQYRSDLTHNGPVVVAKVETECHGVIEFLQTHLSWAPFAELRPEPYPVAAIEVGDGHDFGPDGVRKVAKALLGHAGRLHRFADDLDHLRDGGES
;
A
#
# COMPACT_ATOMS: atom_id res chain seq x y z
N MET A 1 5.14 -20.09 -13.88
CA MET A 1 6.51 -20.47 -14.27
C MET A 1 7.21 -19.18 -14.67
N SER A 2 8.13 -18.69 -13.84
CA SER A 2 8.90 -17.46 -14.10
C SER A 2 9.72 -17.59 -15.39
N ASP A 3 9.77 -16.48 -16.12
CA ASP A 3 10.19 -16.28 -17.51
C ASP A 3 11.69 -16.51 -17.75
N GLY A 4 12.41 -17.07 -16.78
CA GLY A 4 13.85 -17.34 -16.85
C GLY A 4 14.73 -16.10 -16.91
N HIS A 5 14.17 -14.90 -16.80
CA HIS A 5 14.95 -13.67 -16.72
C HIS A 5 15.52 -13.51 -15.31
N ASP A 6 16.85 -13.46 -15.19
CA ASP A 6 17.53 -13.06 -13.95
C ASP A 6 17.04 -11.65 -13.58
N PRO A 7 16.28 -11.51 -12.48
CA PRO A 7 15.68 -10.22 -12.11
C PRO A 7 16.77 -9.16 -11.84
N LEU A 8 18.01 -9.55 -11.57
CA LEU A 8 19.12 -8.63 -11.30
C LEU A 8 19.93 -8.26 -12.56
N SER A 9 19.44 -8.56 -13.74
CA SER A 9 20.12 -8.24 -15.00
C SER A 9 20.30 -6.72 -15.16
N GLY A 10 21.55 -6.25 -15.23
CA GLY A 10 21.90 -4.83 -15.44
C GLY A 10 22.22 -4.04 -14.17
N ILE A 11 22.13 -4.65 -12.99
CA ILE A 11 22.57 -4.05 -11.73
C ILE A 11 24.09 -4.12 -11.63
N ASP A 12 24.70 -3.08 -11.08
CA ASP A 12 26.14 -3.04 -10.82
C ASP A 12 26.59 -4.25 -9.97
N PRO A 13 27.71 -4.92 -10.31
CA PRO A 13 28.17 -6.11 -9.60
C PRO A 13 28.41 -5.91 -8.09
N GLU A 14 28.82 -4.73 -7.66
CA GLU A 14 29.05 -4.40 -6.24
C GLU A 14 27.71 -4.30 -5.49
N LEU A 15 26.70 -3.69 -6.11
CA LEU A 15 25.33 -3.64 -5.59
C LEU A 15 24.68 -5.04 -5.58
N ARG A 16 24.91 -5.84 -6.61
CA ARG A 16 24.43 -7.23 -6.72
C ARG A 16 24.99 -8.11 -5.60
N ALA A 17 26.28 -8.00 -5.30
CA ALA A 17 26.92 -8.76 -4.22
C ALA A 17 26.35 -8.40 -2.84
N TRP A 18 25.97 -7.14 -2.63
CA TRP A 18 25.30 -6.69 -1.41
C TRP A 18 23.85 -7.22 -1.31
N HIS A 19 23.18 -7.47 -2.45
CA HIS A 19 21.81 -8.02 -2.52
C HIS A 19 21.73 -9.56 -2.49
N GLN A 20 22.81 -10.28 -2.77
CA GLN A 20 22.83 -11.74 -2.88
C GLN A 20 22.37 -12.43 -1.57
N GLY A 21 22.70 -11.86 -0.40
CA GLY A 21 22.24 -12.37 0.90
C GLY A 21 20.73 -12.23 1.12
N ALA A 22 20.09 -11.21 0.54
CA ALA A 22 18.64 -11.02 0.61
C ALA A 22 17.85 -11.98 -0.30
N LEU A 23 18.50 -12.46 -1.38
CA LEU A 23 17.93 -13.46 -2.29
C LEU A 23 18.15 -14.90 -1.80
N GLU A 24 19.11 -15.10 -0.90
CA GLU A 24 19.44 -16.39 -0.27
C GLU A 24 18.65 -16.64 1.04
N GLY A 25 17.69 -15.76 1.37
CA GLY A 25 16.72 -15.98 2.46
C GLY A 25 16.84 -15.04 3.67
N ASP A 26 17.66 -13.99 3.60
CA ASP A 26 17.74 -12.93 4.62
C ASP A 26 16.91 -11.69 4.21
N PRO A 27 16.51 -10.81 5.14
CA PRO A 27 15.45 -9.81 4.95
C PRO A 27 15.74 -8.91 3.75
N ALA A 28 14.67 -8.59 3.03
CA ALA A 28 14.74 -7.88 1.79
C ALA A 28 15.41 -6.50 1.94
N VAL A 29 15.93 -5.98 0.82
CA VAL A 29 16.60 -4.69 0.74
C VAL A 29 15.65 -3.61 0.19
N CYS A 30 15.47 -2.51 0.94
CA CYS A 30 14.72 -1.34 0.50
C CYS A 30 15.36 -0.72 -0.75
N GLY A 31 14.61 -0.60 -1.86
CA GLY A 31 15.09 0.01 -3.10
C GLY A 31 15.12 1.54 -3.10
N ALA A 32 14.71 2.19 -2.00
CA ALA A 32 14.71 3.65 -1.88
C ALA A 32 16.14 4.21 -1.79
N PRO A 33 16.41 5.41 -2.38
CA PRO A 33 17.69 6.07 -2.21
C PRO A 33 17.92 6.46 -0.74
N GLN A 34 19.11 6.18 -0.24
CA GLN A 34 19.52 6.59 1.10
C GLN A 34 19.64 8.11 1.20
N PRO A 35 19.02 8.75 2.22
CA PRO A 35 19.23 10.17 2.49
C PRO A 35 20.72 10.48 2.68
N GLY A 36 21.24 11.41 1.86
CA GLY A 36 22.65 11.82 1.90
C GLY A 36 23.63 10.91 1.14
N HIS A 37 23.18 9.79 0.58
CA HIS A 37 24.03 8.84 -0.17
C HIS A 37 23.36 8.39 -1.48
N PRO A 38 23.40 9.22 -2.55
CA PRO A 38 22.83 8.88 -3.84
C PRO A 38 23.42 7.57 -4.40
N GLY A 39 22.57 6.66 -4.86
CA GLY A 39 22.98 5.36 -5.41
C GLY A 39 23.10 4.23 -4.38
N PHE A 40 22.90 4.52 -3.08
CA PHE A 40 22.84 3.51 -2.04
C PHE A 40 21.40 3.24 -1.61
N PRO A 41 21.02 1.98 -1.34
CA PRO A 41 19.70 1.62 -0.81
C PRO A 41 19.51 2.10 0.62
N CYS A 42 18.26 2.33 1.01
CA CYS A 42 17.90 2.84 2.34
C CYS A 42 18.35 1.90 3.46
N ILE A 43 18.99 2.48 4.49
CA ILE A 43 19.47 1.79 5.69
C ILE A 43 18.35 1.43 6.68
N TRP A 44 17.10 1.82 6.40
CA TRP A 44 15.92 1.53 7.21
C TRP A 44 15.09 0.39 6.60
N ASN A 45 15.77 -0.67 6.16
CA ASN A 45 15.15 -1.86 5.56
C ASN A 45 14.23 -2.64 6.53
N THR A 46 14.21 -2.28 7.82
CA THR A 46 13.38 -2.90 8.85
C THR A 46 12.18 -2.06 9.29
N ASN A 47 12.04 -0.81 8.81
CA ASN A 47 10.94 0.08 9.22
C ASN A 47 10.13 0.55 8.00
N PRO A 48 8.81 0.26 7.93
CA PRO A 48 7.97 0.66 6.80
C PRO A 48 7.94 2.19 6.62
N HIS A 49 8.14 2.67 5.38
CA HIS A 49 7.97 4.08 5.02
C HIS A 49 7.51 4.24 3.55
N PRO A 50 6.99 5.42 3.15
CA PRO A 50 6.31 5.60 1.85
C PRO A 50 7.15 5.27 0.61
N GLU A 51 8.48 5.30 0.71
CA GLU A 51 9.41 4.92 -0.36
C GLU A 51 9.76 3.43 -0.42
N HIS A 52 9.15 2.58 0.43
CA HIS A 52 9.34 1.12 0.43
C HIS A 52 8.77 0.43 -0.80
N ARG A 53 9.55 0.50 -1.87
CA ARG A 53 9.44 -0.36 -3.04
C ARG A 53 10.74 -1.13 -3.16
N ASP A 54 10.68 -2.42 -3.47
CA ASP A 54 11.89 -3.11 -3.92
C ASP A 54 12.33 -2.56 -5.29
N VAL A 55 13.47 -3.02 -5.79
CA VAL A 55 14.01 -2.57 -7.09
C VAL A 55 13.09 -2.92 -8.29
N PHE A 56 12.02 -3.68 -8.06
CA PHE A 56 10.99 -4.07 -9.03
C PHE A 56 9.64 -3.39 -8.79
N GLY A 57 9.52 -2.50 -7.79
CA GLY A 57 8.27 -1.81 -7.48
C GLY A 57 7.33 -2.57 -6.53
N ARG A 58 7.74 -3.73 -5.98
CA ARG A 58 6.93 -4.55 -5.06
C ARG A 58 6.95 -3.98 -3.65
N THR A 59 5.84 -4.12 -2.93
CA THR A 59 5.62 -3.55 -1.60
C THR A 59 5.88 -4.56 -0.49
N TRP A 60 5.96 -4.07 0.75
CA TRP A 60 6.37 -4.80 1.94
C TRP A 60 5.21 -4.86 2.94
N THR A 61 5.24 -5.83 3.85
CA THR A 61 4.26 -5.91 4.95
C THR A 61 4.50 -4.79 5.96
N GLN A 62 3.43 -4.24 6.54
CA GLN A 62 3.50 -3.18 7.57
C GLN A 62 3.84 -3.72 8.98
N ASP A 63 4.05 -5.03 9.14
CA ASP A 63 4.25 -5.62 10.46
C ASP A 63 5.66 -5.36 10.99
N ARG A 64 5.74 -4.66 12.13
CA ARG A 64 7.00 -4.19 12.73
C ARG A 64 7.76 -5.30 13.49
N GLY A 65 7.23 -6.52 13.55
CA GLY A 65 7.77 -7.63 14.35
C GLY A 65 8.49 -8.73 13.57
N GLU A 66 8.35 -8.79 12.25
CA GLU A 66 8.86 -9.90 11.43
C GLU A 66 9.99 -9.45 10.48
N PRO A 67 10.92 -10.34 10.10
CA PRO A 67 11.86 -10.07 9.03
C PRO A 67 11.08 -9.68 7.78
N VAL A 68 11.44 -8.56 7.14
CA VAL A 68 10.68 -8.07 6.01
C VAL A 68 11.04 -8.89 4.77
N TYR A 69 10.07 -9.60 4.20
CA TYR A 69 10.24 -10.42 2.99
C TYR A 69 9.71 -9.69 1.76
N VAL A 70 10.30 -9.94 0.58
CA VAL A 70 9.68 -9.53 -0.68
C VAL A 70 8.37 -10.29 -0.83
N ALA A 71 7.24 -9.59 -0.76
CA ALA A 71 5.96 -10.19 -1.08
C ALA A 71 5.80 -10.25 -2.60
N GLU A 72 5.38 -11.41 -3.11
CA GLU A 72 4.94 -11.52 -4.50
C GLU A 72 3.64 -10.74 -4.67
N TRP A 73 3.57 -9.91 -5.72
CA TRP A 73 2.36 -9.16 -6.06
C TRP A 73 1.53 -9.99 -7.02
N VAL A 74 0.24 -10.16 -6.74
CA VAL A 74 -0.67 -10.87 -7.63
C VAL A 74 -1.37 -9.85 -8.52
N GLU A 75 -1.10 -9.93 -9.81
CA GLU A 75 -1.81 -9.15 -10.82
C GLU A 75 -3.18 -9.76 -11.13
N GLN A 76 -4.09 -8.89 -11.54
CA GLN A 76 -5.40 -9.30 -12.02
C GLN A 76 -5.26 -10.09 -13.34
N SER A 77 -6.03 -11.16 -13.45
CA SER A 77 -6.16 -11.94 -14.68
C SER A 77 -6.96 -11.16 -15.73
N ALA A 78 -6.78 -11.50 -17.01
CA ALA A 78 -7.45 -10.80 -18.12
C ALA A 78 -8.99 -10.88 -18.08
N ASP A 79 -9.56 -11.81 -17.31
CA ASP A 79 -10.99 -11.96 -17.08
C ASP A 79 -11.53 -11.14 -15.89
N GLY A 80 -10.69 -10.30 -15.30
CA GLY A 80 -11.05 -9.44 -14.20
C GLY A 80 -10.96 -10.09 -12.82
N THR A 81 -10.41 -11.31 -12.71
CA THR A 81 -10.32 -12.04 -11.42
C THR A 81 -8.92 -12.03 -10.82
N VAL A 82 -8.81 -12.35 -9.53
CA VAL A 82 -7.54 -12.60 -8.83
C VAL A 82 -7.66 -13.89 -8.02
N THR A 83 -6.61 -14.70 -7.98
CA THR A 83 -6.54 -15.91 -7.15
C THR A 83 -5.57 -15.68 -6.00
N LEU A 84 -6.05 -15.81 -4.77
CA LEU A 84 -5.28 -15.54 -3.55
C LEU A 84 -5.25 -16.78 -2.65
N PRO A 85 -4.08 -17.15 -2.10
CA PRO A 85 -4.03 -18.22 -1.11
C PRO A 85 -4.71 -17.78 0.18
N THR A 86 -5.45 -18.69 0.82
CA THR A 86 -6.05 -18.46 2.14
C THR A 86 -5.64 -19.53 3.15
N LEU A 87 -5.63 -19.16 4.42
CA LEU A 87 -5.25 -20.06 5.51
C LEU A 87 -6.31 -21.14 5.81
N ASP A 88 -7.56 -20.91 5.44
CA ASP A 88 -8.73 -21.66 5.87
C ASP A 88 -9.59 -22.24 4.73
N PHE A 89 -9.42 -21.76 3.49
CA PHE A 89 -10.18 -22.24 2.31
C PHE A 89 -9.29 -22.68 1.13
N GLY A 90 -7.97 -22.66 1.27
CA GLY A 90 -7.04 -22.89 0.16
C GLY A 90 -7.00 -21.70 -0.80
N ASP A 91 -6.72 -21.92 -2.08
CA ASP A 91 -6.71 -20.84 -3.07
C ASP A 91 -8.15 -20.40 -3.39
N VAL A 92 -8.40 -19.10 -3.31
CA VAL A 92 -9.72 -18.50 -3.56
C VAL A 92 -9.61 -17.52 -4.74
N THR A 93 -10.42 -17.75 -5.78
CA THR A 93 -10.56 -16.83 -6.91
C THR A 93 -11.73 -15.88 -6.68
N ILE A 94 -11.48 -14.57 -6.77
CA ILE A 94 -12.49 -13.51 -6.58
C ILE A 94 -12.50 -12.51 -7.74
N PRO A 95 -13.65 -11.89 -8.06
CA PRO A 95 -13.69 -10.73 -8.95
C PRO A 95 -12.85 -9.60 -8.34
N CYS A 96 -12.01 -8.97 -9.17
CA CYS A 96 -11.22 -7.82 -8.78
C CYS A 96 -11.79 -6.58 -9.46
N PRO A 97 -12.29 -5.58 -8.71
CA PRO A 97 -12.76 -4.33 -9.31
C PRO A 97 -11.65 -3.60 -10.05
N GLU A 98 -12.00 -2.85 -11.10
CA GLU A 98 -11.03 -2.04 -11.88
C GLU A 98 -10.32 -0.98 -11.03
N TRP A 99 -10.99 -0.48 -9.98
CA TRP A 99 -10.38 0.47 -9.04
C TRP A 99 -9.40 -0.18 -8.06
N CYS A 100 -9.36 -1.51 -7.96
CA CYS A 100 -8.47 -2.19 -7.03
C CYS A 100 -7.02 -2.07 -7.50
N THR A 101 -6.12 -1.68 -6.60
CA THR A 101 -4.72 -1.49 -6.97
C THR A 101 -3.92 -2.79 -7.06
N GLY A 102 -4.49 -3.92 -6.63
CA GLY A 102 -3.89 -5.27 -6.62
C GLY A 102 -3.75 -5.86 -5.22
N HIS A 103 -3.10 -7.01 -5.12
CA HIS A 103 -3.02 -7.83 -3.91
C HIS A 103 -1.63 -8.40 -3.65
N LEU A 104 -1.33 -8.64 -2.37
CA LEU A 104 -0.17 -9.43 -1.96
C LEU A 104 -0.51 -10.92 -2.04
N ALA A 105 0.42 -11.74 -2.52
CA ALA A 105 0.30 -13.20 -2.60
C ALA A 105 0.45 -13.91 -1.24
N GLN A 106 0.11 -13.23 -0.16
CA GLN A 106 0.29 -13.74 1.20
C GLN A 106 -0.97 -14.45 1.68
N PRO A 107 -0.83 -15.64 2.29
CA PRO A 107 -1.96 -16.31 2.90
C PRO A 107 -2.59 -15.46 4.01
N GLN A 108 -3.87 -15.17 3.86
CA GLN A 108 -4.71 -14.49 4.86
C GLN A 108 -5.97 -15.30 5.11
N TYR A 109 -6.74 -15.01 6.15
CA TYR A 109 -8.05 -15.64 6.29
C TYR A 109 -8.97 -15.18 5.15
N ARG A 110 -9.85 -16.05 4.67
CA ARG A 110 -10.77 -15.69 3.59
C ARG A 110 -11.61 -14.45 3.93
N SER A 111 -12.01 -14.28 5.20
CA SER A 111 -12.75 -13.12 5.68
C SER A 111 -12.00 -11.80 5.54
N ASP A 112 -10.67 -11.85 5.47
CA ASP A 112 -9.79 -10.69 5.50
C ASP A 112 -9.36 -10.27 4.08
N LEU A 113 -9.71 -11.06 3.06
CA LEU A 113 -9.52 -10.71 1.66
C LEU A 113 -10.21 -9.38 1.36
N THR A 114 -9.40 -8.37 1.04
CA THR A 114 -9.85 -6.98 0.90
C THR A 114 -9.28 -6.34 -0.36
N HIS A 115 -10.15 -5.79 -1.21
CA HIS A 115 -9.75 -4.91 -2.30
C HIS A 115 -9.51 -3.52 -1.76
N ASN A 116 -8.34 -2.94 -2.05
CA ASN A 116 -8.03 -1.56 -1.73
C ASN A 116 -7.80 -0.75 -3.01
N GLY A 117 -8.33 0.45 -3.04
CA GLY A 117 -8.16 1.41 -4.13
C GLY A 117 -7.00 2.38 -3.89
N PRO A 118 -6.77 3.32 -4.82
CA PRO A 118 -5.73 4.33 -4.69
C PRO A 118 -5.91 5.18 -3.43
N VAL A 119 -4.80 5.42 -2.71
CA VAL A 119 -4.80 6.23 -1.50
C VAL A 119 -4.77 7.72 -1.84
N VAL A 120 -5.72 8.45 -1.24
CA VAL A 120 -5.79 9.90 -1.28
C VAL A 120 -5.36 10.48 0.05
N VAL A 121 -4.34 11.34 0.02
CA VAL A 121 -3.67 11.84 1.22
C VAL A 121 -3.87 13.34 1.42
N ALA A 122 -4.16 13.75 2.66
CA ALA A 122 -4.05 15.13 3.10
C ALA A 122 -2.64 15.36 3.64
N LYS A 123 -1.96 16.36 3.06
CA LYS A 123 -0.60 16.74 3.44
C LYS A 123 -0.58 18.12 4.09
N VAL A 124 0.29 18.31 5.06
CA VAL A 124 0.55 19.61 5.67
C VAL A 124 2.02 19.78 5.98
N GLU A 125 2.52 21.01 5.83
CA GLU A 125 3.87 21.36 6.24
C GLU A 125 3.92 21.66 7.74
N THR A 126 4.79 20.95 8.45
CA THR A 126 5.10 21.14 9.87
C THR A 126 6.45 21.84 10.03
N GLU A 127 6.61 22.57 11.14
CA GLU A 127 7.89 23.20 11.48
C GLU A 127 8.93 22.18 11.95
N CYS A 128 8.49 21.08 12.57
CA CYS A 128 9.37 20.09 13.19
C CYS A 128 9.84 18.96 12.25
N HIS A 129 9.03 18.58 11.26
CA HIS A 129 9.29 17.40 10.42
C HIS A 129 9.08 17.66 8.91
N GLY A 130 8.84 18.92 8.50
CA GLY A 130 8.53 19.23 7.11
C GLY A 130 7.14 18.73 6.69
N VAL A 131 6.96 18.35 5.43
CA VAL A 131 5.65 17.89 4.91
C VAL A 131 5.32 16.51 5.45
N ILE A 132 4.21 16.41 6.18
CA ILE A 132 3.65 15.15 6.68
C ILE A 132 2.35 14.81 5.95
N GLU A 133 2.03 13.52 5.93
CA GLU A 133 0.68 13.01 5.67
C GLU A 133 -0.02 12.84 7.01
N PHE A 134 -1.22 13.40 7.16
CA PHE A 134 -1.93 13.34 8.45
C PHE A 134 -3.33 12.75 8.32
N LEU A 135 -3.81 12.52 7.09
CA LEU A 135 -5.07 11.85 6.82
C LEU A 135 -4.96 11.10 5.51
N GLN A 136 -5.27 9.81 5.50
CA GLN A 136 -5.32 8.99 4.30
C GLN A 136 -6.73 8.46 4.10
N THR A 137 -7.15 8.30 2.85
CA THR A 137 -8.46 7.77 2.51
C THR A 137 -8.38 6.94 1.24
N HIS A 138 -9.01 5.77 1.24
CA HIS A 138 -9.11 4.90 0.07
C HIS A 138 -10.42 4.11 0.05
N LEU A 139 -10.82 3.61 -1.12
CA LEU A 139 -11.90 2.65 -1.24
C LEU A 139 -11.43 1.30 -0.71
N SER A 140 -12.24 0.66 0.11
CA SER A 140 -11.97 -0.68 0.64
C SER A 140 -13.20 -1.56 0.48
N TRP A 141 -13.00 -2.82 0.10
CA TRP A 141 -14.09 -3.79 -0.03
C TRP A 141 -13.63 -5.20 0.33
N ALA A 142 -14.20 -5.75 1.39
CA ALA A 142 -13.99 -7.14 1.80
C ALA A 142 -15.22 -8.00 1.43
N PRO A 143 -15.20 -8.73 0.29
CA PRO A 143 -16.37 -9.46 -0.21
C PRO A 143 -16.83 -10.61 0.69
N PHE A 144 -15.98 -11.07 1.61
CA PHE A 144 -16.29 -12.17 2.54
C PHE A 144 -16.41 -11.74 4.00
N ALA A 145 -16.31 -10.44 4.30
CA ALA A 145 -16.51 -9.96 5.66
C ALA A 145 -18.00 -10.07 6.05
N GLU A 146 -18.25 -10.55 7.26
CA GLU A 146 -19.60 -10.86 7.76
C GLU A 146 -20.24 -9.72 8.57
N LEU A 147 -19.43 -8.77 9.05
CA LEU A 147 -19.88 -7.63 9.84
C LEU A 147 -20.26 -6.47 8.93
N ARG A 148 -21.25 -5.67 9.31
CA ARG A 148 -21.66 -4.47 8.58
C ARG A 148 -20.69 -3.32 8.89
N PRO A 149 -20.40 -2.41 7.95
CA PRO A 149 -21.09 -2.17 6.66
C PRO A 149 -20.67 -3.08 5.48
N GLU A 150 -19.75 -4.02 5.68
CA GLU A 150 -19.41 -5.06 4.71
C GLU A 150 -20.64 -5.98 4.47
N PRO A 151 -20.73 -6.70 3.33
CA PRO A 151 -19.78 -6.86 2.23
C PRO A 151 -19.96 -5.82 1.12
N TYR A 152 -20.27 -4.57 1.45
CA TYR A 152 -20.31 -3.48 0.47
C TYR A 152 -19.03 -2.64 0.53
N PRO A 153 -18.61 -1.98 -0.56
CA PRO A 153 -17.50 -1.04 -0.53
C PRO A 153 -17.69 0.06 0.53
N VAL A 154 -16.59 0.47 1.15
CA VAL A 154 -16.50 1.50 2.19
C VAL A 154 -15.35 2.46 1.90
N ALA A 155 -15.35 3.61 2.58
CA ALA A 155 -14.17 4.46 2.66
C ALA A 155 -13.41 4.11 3.95
N ALA A 156 -12.18 3.64 3.81
CA ALA A 156 -11.24 3.53 4.92
C ALA A 156 -10.56 4.89 5.14
N ILE A 157 -10.54 5.38 6.38
CA ILE A 157 -9.92 6.66 6.74
C ILE A 157 -8.91 6.43 7.87
N GLU A 158 -7.66 6.77 7.62
CA GLU A 158 -6.58 6.65 8.58
C GLU A 158 -6.08 8.03 8.99
N VAL A 159 -5.98 8.27 10.29
CA VAL A 159 -5.49 9.54 10.87
C VAL A 159 -4.06 9.33 11.34
N GLY A 160 -3.17 10.23 10.91
CA GLY A 160 -1.75 10.17 11.26
C GLY A 160 -1.44 10.51 12.71
N ASP A 161 -0.15 10.50 13.04
CA ASP A 161 0.37 10.79 14.37
C ASP A 161 0.14 12.26 14.80
N GLY A 162 0.22 12.51 16.11
CA GLY A 162 0.08 13.84 16.68
C GLY A 162 1.30 14.73 16.40
N HIS A 163 1.06 15.98 16.02
CA HIS A 163 2.11 16.99 15.78
C HIS A 163 1.74 18.34 16.40
N ASP A 164 2.78 19.08 16.84
CA ASP A 164 2.64 20.44 17.37
C ASP A 164 2.70 21.48 16.24
N PHE A 165 1.82 22.48 16.29
CA PHE A 165 1.72 23.53 15.29
C PHE A 165 1.66 24.92 15.92
N GLY A 166 2.44 25.85 15.36
CA GLY A 166 2.23 27.27 15.57
C GLY A 166 0.94 27.77 14.89
N PRO A 167 0.49 29.02 15.16
CA PRO A 167 -0.76 29.55 14.62
C PRO A 167 -0.90 29.48 13.09
N ASP A 168 0.18 29.71 12.34
CA ASP A 168 0.16 29.59 10.88
C ASP A 168 0.09 28.13 10.42
N GLY A 169 0.75 27.22 11.13
CA GLY A 169 0.59 25.78 10.96
C GLY A 169 -0.87 25.34 11.16
N VAL A 170 -1.53 25.83 12.22
CA VAL A 170 -2.96 25.55 12.48
C VAL A 170 -3.84 26.02 11.31
N ARG A 171 -3.57 27.19 10.73
CA ARG A 171 -4.29 27.67 9.53
C ARG A 171 -4.04 26.80 8.30
N LYS A 172 -2.81 26.32 8.10
CA LYS A 172 -2.47 25.38 7.02
C LYS A 172 -3.19 24.03 7.20
N VAL A 173 -3.24 23.51 8.42
CA VAL A 173 -4.00 22.28 8.76
C VAL A 173 -5.49 22.48 8.44
N ALA A 174 -6.10 23.57 8.90
CA ALA A 174 -7.51 23.86 8.62
C ALA A 174 -7.81 23.92 7.12
N LYS A 175 -6.94 24.55 6.33
CA LYS A 175 -7.07 24.59 4.87
C LYS A 175 -6.94 23.21 4.24
N ALA A 176 -5.98 22.39 4.69
CA ALA A 176 -5.80 21.03 4.21
C ALA A 176 -7.03 20.16 4.52
N LEU A 177 -7.58 20.27 5.72
CA LEU A 177 -8.82 19.60 6.14
C LEU A 177 -10.01 19.99 5.26
N LEU A 178 -10.20 21.27 4.95
CA LEU A 178 -11.27 21.71 4.04
C LEU A 178 -11.10 21.13 2.63
N GLY A 179 -9.87 21.13 2.13
CA GLY A 179 -9.55 20.50 0.84
C GLY A 179 -9.83 18.99 0.83
N HIS A 180 -9.55 18.31 1.94
CA HIS A 180 -9.81 16.88 2.09
C HIS A 180 -11.29 16.57 2.30
N ALA A 181 -12.03 17.41 3.04
CA ALA A 181 -13.48 17.27 3.17
C ALA A 181 -14.18 17.29 1.80
N GLY A 182 -13.74 18.17 0.88
CA GLY A 182 -14.24 18.17 -0.49
C GLY A 182 -13.89 16.89 -1.29
N ARG A 183 -12.80 16.20 -0.95
CA ARG A 183 -12.46 14.87 -1.52
C ARG A 183 -13.35 13.78 -0.92
N LEU A 184 -13.59 13.82 0.39
CA LEU A 184 -14.48 12.87 1.08
C LEU A 184 -15.90 12.93 0.56
N HIS A 185 -16.41 14.12 0.21
CA HIS A 185 -17.72 14.23 -0.45
C HIS A 185 -17.77 13.49 -1.78
N ARG A 186 -16.74 13.64 -2.63
CA ARG A 186 -16.66 12.89 -3.89
C ARG A 186 -16.54 11.38 -3.67
N PHE A 187 -15.75 10.96 -2.68
CA PHE A 187 -15.67 9.55 -2.30
C PHE A 187 -17.03 8.98 -1.87
N ALA A 188 -17.86 9.77 -1.18
CA ALA A 188 -19.20 9.35 -0.82
C ALA A 188 -20.08 9.16 -2.06
N ASP A 189 -20.01 10.09 -3.02
CA ASP A 189 -20.73 9.97 -4.29
C ASP A 189 -20.25 8.73 -5.09
N ASP A 190 -18.95 8.48 -5.13
CA ASP A 190 -18.35 7.30 -5.78
C ASP A 190 -18.82 5.99 -5.11
N LEU A 191 -18.91 5.97 -3.77
CA LEU A 191 -19.41 4.83 -3.00
C LEU A 191 -20.89 4.55 -3.26
N ASP A 192 -21.72 5.60 -3.35
CA ASP A 192 -23.14 5.44 -3.68
C ASP A 192 -23.30 4.85 -5.08
N HIS A 193 -22.55 5.35 -6.07
CA HIS A 193 -22.55 4.82 -7.44
C HIS A 193 -22.12 3.34 -7.51
N LEU A 194 -21.05 2.97 -6.80
CA LEU A 194 -20.58 1.58 -6.73
C LEU A 194 -21.61 0.66 -6.06
N ARG A 195 -22.31 1.14 -5.03
CA ARG A 195 -23.34 0.37 -4.31
C ARG A 195 -24.62 0.19 -5.12
N ASP A 196 -24.92 1.13 -6.02
CA ASP A 196 -26.03 1.04 -6.96
C ASP A 196 -25.72 0.14 -8.18
N GLY A 197 -24.53 -0.49 -8.21
CA GLY A 197 -24.10 -1.43 -9.25
C GLY A 197 -23.43 -0.77 -10.45
N GLY A 198 -23.00 0.49 -10.30
CA GLY A 198 -22.16 1.17 -11.28
C GLY A 198 -20.71 0.69 -11.23
N GLU A 199 -20.04 0.69 -12.38
CA GLU A 199 -18.59 0.58 -12.49
C GLU A 199 -17.98 2.01 -12.43
N SER A 200 -16.78 2.14 -11.86
CA SER A 200 -16.06 3.44 -11.74
C SER A 200 -15.25 3.77 -12.97
#